data_AF-A0A931K0N5-F1
#
_entry.id   AF-A0A931K0N5-F1
#
_cell.length_a   1.000
_cell.length_b   1.000
_cell.length_c   1.000
_cell.angle_alpha   90.00
_cell.angle_beta   90.00
_cell.angle_gamma   90.00
#
_symmetry.space_group_name_H-M   'P 1'
#
loop_
_entity.id
_entity.type
_entity.pdbx_description
1 polymer ?
#
loop_
_entity_poly.entity_id
_entity_poly.type
_entity_poly.pdbx_seq_one_letter_code
_entity_poly.pdbx_strand_id
1 'polypeptide(L)'
;MLRSAAALIAGLFVLSAPAQSQTLQSSVLPNARVVANDETATVLMTVLNSGQTDATNCTVASSARGSTLSDLHWTQLVAGVPTGAQDAPFSVLAGGRTDLVIASTDSGSTYTVGLRAVCDGGVESPVYTGVNTVTLSFRNSSSDILPIISTLSGDGVIRFNPTTRRAVFAVAAVNIGVERNVRISGRSIGLLDEPTLSTQICETDASGVCLSARTATVDVTLGATPRFFSVAVTAQEGDGVPFFPQLIRYELQFEDQTNFSRATTTAALYLPLQTYDPAFANWPDGVYRLSARNADDVTGSNVSPGYLVIGNEEVAASFTQERTVEFIRQTFDQVVTFDSLSFTRLPTDCGVNGTPLPEGCRIQMTGSARALDTGNGDAGSFTVRCDFDRDNGARCRFTPVASSDISRPSVDIPSDIVALGGGFSLVGAGAIPGGLEGLDVSRFFRDITGIGDSAIVSTGAARSGDQYLSPELRGQGAIARDISFTFEGCTITGYIYFFPATKPDGTPMVAVGGRISAASCEEGAAGAAFWGDYQFTMRGHVLQISSGVFSAYTHTYSNAADVGIFTSFGLSTP
;
A
#
# COMPACT_ATOMS: atom_id res chain seq x y z
N MET A 1 58.77 52.16 28.90
CA MET A 1 59.16 50.78 28.52
C MET A 1 58.28 49.88 29.38
N LEU A 2 57.22 49.21 28.94
CA LEU A 2 56.88 48.47 27.73
C LEU A 2 55.39 48.69 27.38
N ARG A 3 55.06 48.67 26.08
CA ARG A 3 53.72 48.43 25.52
C ARG A 3 53.63 46.96 25.13
N SER A 4 52.47 46.30 25.32
CA SER A 4 51.87 45.22 24.49
C SER A 4 51.02 44.28 25.33
N ALA A 5 49.68 44.34 25.20
CA ALA A 5 48.76 43.22 25.43
C ALA A 5 47.32 43.64 25.09
N ALA A 6 46.92 43.49 23.83
CA ALA A 6 45.51 43.44 23.42
C ALA A 6 45.45 42.57 22.16
N ALA A 7 45.53 41.25 22.36
CA ALA A 7 45.43 40.27 21.30
C ALA A 7 43.95 39.94 21.05
N LEU A 8 43.57 40.14 19.79
CA LEU A 8 42.26 39.95 19.18
C LEU A 8 41.89 38.45 19.15
N ILE A 9 40.94 38.01 19.98
CA ILE A 9 40.27 36.70 19.81
C ILE A 9 39.00 36.95 19.00
N ALA A 10 39.14 36.98 17.67
CA ALA A 10 38.01 36.94 16.75
C ALA A 10 37.58 35.47 16.61
N GLY A 11 36.50 35.11 17.30
CA GLY A 11 35.92 33.77 17.28
C GLY A 11 35.45 33.38 15.88
N LEU A 12 36.08 32.35 15.32
CA LEU A 12 35.67 31.69 14.09
C LEU A 12 34.45 30.82 14.39
N PHE A 13 33.26 31.41 14.45
CA PHE A 13 32.01 30.65 14.41
C PHE A 13 31.85 30.14 12.98
N VAL A 14 32.29 28.91 12.73
CA VAL A 14 31.96 28.16 11.52
C VAL A 14 30.46 27.85 11.62
N LEU A 15 29.66 28.67 10.95
CA LEU A 15 28.25 28.37 10.71
C LEU A 15 28.20 27.11 9.86
N SER A 16 27.93 25.96 10.49
CA SER A 16 27.61 24.73 9.79
C SER A 16 26.34 24.99 8.98
N ALA A 17 26.48 25.30 7.70
CA ALA A 17 25.33 25.33 6.81
C ALA A 17 24.69 23.94 6.88
N PRO A 18 23.36 23.83 7.08
CA PRO A 18 22.70 22.54 7.07
C PRO A 18 23.04 21.87 5.74
N ALA A 19 23.59 20.66 5.81
CA ALA A 19 23.86 19.88 4.62
C ALA A 19 22.56 19.76 3.83
N GLN A 20 22.50 20.39 2.65
CA GLN A 20 21.32 20.30 1.81
C GLN A 20 21.14 18.83 1.42
N SER A 21 19.99 18.28 1.78
CA SER A 21 19.69 16.87 1.56
C SER A 21 19.66 16.57 0.06
N GLN A 22 20.49 15.62 -0.36
CA GLN A 22 20.37 15.02 -1.68
C GLN A 22 19.12 14.15 -1.70
N THR A 23 18.34 14.25 -2.78
CA THR A 23 17.16 13.40 -2.98
C THR A 23 17.31 12.69 -4.31
N LEU A 24 17.63 11.40 -4.23
CA LEU A 24 17.70 10.53 -5.39
C LEU A 24 16.38 9.81 -5.59
N GLN A 25 15.96 9.68 -6.84
CA GLN A 25 14.84 8.87 -7.28
C GLN A 25 15.29 8.00 -8.44
N SER A 26 14.71 6.83 -8.60
CA SER A 26 15.01 5.98 -9.76
C SER A 26 13.76 5.29 -10.30
N SER A 27 13.82 4.92 -11.58
CA SER A 27 12.78 4.16 -12.27
C SER A 27 13.39 3.16 -13.24
N VAL A 28 12.72 2.04 -13.47
CA VAL A 28 13.19 0.93 -14.31
C VAL A 28 12.13 0.53 -15.33
N LEU A 29 12.54 0.36 -16.58
CA LEU A 29 11.68 -0.06 -17.71
C LEU A 29 12.44 -1.01 -18.66
N PRO A 30 11.80 -2.07 -19.17
CA PRO A 30 10.54 -2.62 -18.66
C PRO A 30 10.73 -3.14 -17.23
N ASN A 31 9.64 -3.24 -16.47
CA ASN A 31 9.62 -3.79 -15.12
C ASN A 31 9.50 -5.33 -15.09
N ALA A 32 9.50 -5.99 -16.25
CA ALA A 32 9.62 -7.43 -16.36
C ALA A 32 10.38 -7.83 -17.64
N ARG A 33 11.20 -8.87 -17.55
CA ARG A 33 11.88 -9.52 -18.67
C ARG A 33 11.89 -11.03 -18.46
N VAL A 34 11.74 -11.77 -19.56
CA VAL A 34 11.95 -13.22 -19.55
C VAL A 34 12.94 -13.57 -20.65
N VAL A 35 14.12 -14.06 -20.31
CA VAL A 35 15.16 -14.42 -21.29
C VAL A 35 15.49 -15.90 -21.21
N ALA A 36 16.20 -16.46 -22.20
CA ALA A 36 16.65 -17.84 -22.11
C ALA A 36 17.69 -18.01 -20.99
N ASN A 37 17.96 -19.25 -20.59
CA ASN A 37 19.04 -19.51 -19.65
C ASN A 37 20.37 -19.00 -20.23
N ASP A 38 21.19 -18.40 -19.38
CA ASP A 38 22.52 -17.88 -19.74
C ASP A 38 22.50 -16.73 -20.76
N GLU A 39 21.33 -16.21 -21.11
CA GLU A 39 21.18 -14.94 -21.85
C GLU A 39 21.16 -13.75 -20.89
N THR A 40 21.75 -12.64 -21.33
CA THR A 40 21.76 -11.40 -20.57
C THR A 40 20.41 -10.69 -20.69
N ALA A 41 19.68 -10.61 -19.57
CA ALA A 41 18.53 -9.74 -19.44
C ALA A 41 18.99 -8.29 -19.30
N THR A 42 18.34 -7.37 -20.01
CA THR A 42 18.63 -5.94 -19.95
C THR A 42 17.41 -5.13 -19.55
N VAL A 43 17.59 -4.13 -18.69
CA VAL A 43 16.55 -3.12 -18.40
C VAL A 43 17.17 -1.74 -18.39
N LEU A 44 16.37 -0.72 -18.67
CA LEU A 44 16.76 0.67 -18.58
C LEU A 44 16.45 1.18 -17.18
N MET A 45 17.40 1.85 -16.56
CA MET A 45 17.22 2.53 -15.29
C MET A 45 17.53 4.00 -15.45
N THR A 46 16.63 4.88 -15.02
CA THR A 46 16.89 6.33 -14.93
C THR A 46 17.04 6.69 -13.46
N VAL A 47 18.07 7.48 -13.15
CA VAL A 47 18.30 8.05 -11.82
C VAL A 47 18.17 9.57 -11.92
N LEU A 48 17.35 10.15 -11.06
CA LEU A 48 17.13 11.58 -10.93
C LEU A 48 17.73 12.07 -9.62
N ASN A 49 18.38 13.23 -9.65
CA ASN A 49 18.81 13.96 -8.47
C ASN A 49 18.06 15.28 -8.41
N SER A 50 17.05 15.37 -7.54
CA SER A 50 16.32 16.63 -7.32
C SER A 50 16.95 17.51 -6.24
N GLY A 51 18.10 17.09 -5.69
CA GLY A 51 18.89 17.87 -4.75
C GLY A 51 19.68 19.00 -5.41
N GLN A 52 20.29 19.83 -4.56
CA GLN A 52 21.12 20.98 -4.97
C GLN A 52 22.62 20.66 -5.02
N THR A 53 23.00 19.43 -4.70
CA THR A 53 24.39 18.96 -4.71
C THR A 53 24.50 17.74 -5.61
N ASP A 54 25.62 17.63 -6.32
CA ASP A 54 25.90 16.49 -7.20
C ASP A 54 26.01 15.22 -6.37
N ALA A 55 25.33 14.16 -6.82
CA ALA A 55 25.52 12.81 -6.28
C ALA A 55 26.66 12.16 -7.06
N THR A 56 27.77 11.86 -6.39
CA THR A 56 29.00 11.35 -7.02
C THR A 56 29.29 9.92 -6.62
N ASN A 57 30.12 9.24 -7.43
CA ASN A 57 30.57 7.86 -7.18
C ASN A 57 29.40 6.89 -6.96
N CYS A 58 28.32 7.10 -7.70
CA CYS A 58 27.12 6.30 -7.63
C CYS A 58 27.34 4.92 -8.24
N THR A 59 26.72 3.92 -7.62
CA THR A 59 26.67 2.52 -8.06
C THR A 59 25.23 2.04 -8.09
N VAL A 60 24.97 0.90 -8.73
CA VAL A 60 23.65 0.26 -8.68
C VAL A 60 23.68 -0.90 -7.71
N ALA A 61 22.72 -0.92 -6.79
CA ALA A 61 22.50 -2.02 -5.86
C ALA A 61 21.11 -2.62 -6.08
N SER A 62 20.99 -3.93 -5.90
CA SER A 62 19.68 -4.60 -5.80
C SER A 62 19.28 -4.78 -4.33
N SER A 63 17.99 -4.65 -4.03
CA SER A 63 17.37 -5.13 -2.80
C SER A 63 16.35 -6.18 -3.20
N ALA A 64 16.64 -7.44 -2.93
CA ALA A 64 15.69 -8.50 -3.15
C ALA A 64 15.09 -8.96 -1.82
N ARG A 65 13.81 -9.34 -1.84
CA ARG A 65 13.24 -10.17 -0.79
C ARG A 65 13.78 -11.60 -0.97
N GLY A 66 14.90 -11.92 -0.35
CA GLY A 66 15.41 -13.30 -0.22
C GLY A 66 16.48 -13.79 -1.20
N SER A 67 16.88 -13.03 -2.24
CA SER A 67 18.03 -13.40 -3.10
C SER A 67 18.62 -12.23 -3.90
N THR A 68 19.87 -11.86 -3.66
CA THR A 68 20.56 -10.83 -4.46
C THR A 68 20.86 -11.33 -5.87
N LEU A 69 20.61 -10.50 -6.89
CA LEU A 69 21.18 -10.75 -8.23
C LEU A 69 22.71 -10.67 -8.12
N SER A 70 23.40 -11.81 -8.16
CA SER A 70 24.85 -11.90 -8.00
C SER A 70 25.61 -11.40 -9.24
N ASP A 71 24.99 -11.48 -10.41
CA ASP A 71 25.52 -11.00 -11.69
C ASP A 71 24.74 -9.73 -12.10
N LEU A 72 24.94 -8.63 -11.39
CA LEU A 72 24.31 -7.35 -11.69
C LEU A 72 25.34 -6.37 -12.20
N HIS A 73 25.13 -5.88 -13.42
CA HIS A 73 26.05 -4.96 -14.09
C HIS A 73 25.33 -3.71 -14.60
N TRP A 74 26.05 -2.60 -14.73
CA TRP A 74 25.49 -1.37 -15.30
C TRP A 74 26.45 -0.64 -16.25
N THR A 75 25.88 0.16 -17.16
CA THR A 75 26.63 1.04 -18.06
C THR A 75 25.82 2.30 -18.33
N GLN A 76 26.47 3.47 -18.32
CA GLN A 76 25.81 4.74 -18.54
C GLN A 76 25.37 4.91 -20.00
N LEU A 77 24.15 5.42 -20.20
CA LEU A 77 23.61 5.78 -21.50
C LEU A 77 23.82 7.26 -21.80
N VAL A 78 24.34 7.55 -22.99
CA VAL A 78 24.37 8.89 -23.56
C VAL A 78 23.67 8.84 -24.90
N ALA A 79 22.57 9.61 -25.03
CA ALA A 79 21.70 9.59 -26.21
C ALA A 79 21.22 8.17 -26.61
N GLY A 80 20.96 7.31 -25.61
CA GLY A 80 20.48 5.94 -25.83
C GLY A 80 21.56 4.93 -26.21
N VAL A 81 22.84 5.31 -26.20
CA VAL A 81 23.96 4.41 -26.48
C VAL A 81 24.76 4.16 -25.20
N PRO A 82 25.08 2.90 -24.84
CA PRO A 82 25.97 2.59 -23.73
C PRO A 82 27.36 3.19 -23.94
N THR A 83 27.88 3.85 -22.91
CA THR A 83 29.17 4.54 -22.92
C THR A 83 29.92 4.29 -21.62
N GLY A 84 31.24 4.32 -21.69
CA GLY A 84 32.12 4.07 -20.53
C GLY A 84 32.41 2.60 -20.29
N ALA A 85 33.12 2.32 -19.19
CA ALA A 85 33.37 0.97 -18.73
C ALA A 85 32.14 0.44 -17.95
N GLN A 86 31.90 -0.86 -18.07
CA GLN A 86 30.92 -1.57 -17.26
C GLN A 86 31.27 -1.40 -15.77
N ASP A 87 30.24 -1.21 -14.95
CA ASP A 87 30.32 -1.02 -13.49
C ASP A 87 31.16 0.19 -13.05
N ALA A 88 31.50 1.08 -13.97
CA ALA A 88 32.14 2.34 -13.61
C ALA A 88 31.19 3.14 -12.71
N PRO A 89 31.69 3.72 -11.59
CA PRO A 89 30.89 4.65 -10.80
C PRO A 89 30.46 5.84 -11.66
N PHE A 90 29.22 6.27 -11.48
CA PHE A 90 28.65 7.39 -12.22
C PHE A 90 28.35 8.57 -11.31
N SER A 91 27.96 9.71 -11.89
CA SER A 91 27.49 10.87 -11.13
C SER A 91 26.14 11.32 -11.66
N VAL A 92 25.33 11.93 -10.80
CA VAL A 92 24.07 12.57 -11.14
C VAL A 92 24.13 14.01 -10.65
N LEU A 93 24.28 14.94 -11.59
CA LEU A 93 24.37 16.37 -11.28
C LEU A 93 23.15 16.86 -10.49
N ALA A 94 23.31 17.91 -9.69
CA ALA A 94 22.21 18.59 -9.03
C ALA A 94 21.11 18.99 -10.03
N GLY A 95 19.86 18.66 -9.72
CA GLY A 95 18.71 18.83 -10.64
C GLY A 95 18.77 17.98 -11.92
N GLY A 96 19.76 17.09 -12.03
CA GLY A 96 20.08 16.33 -13.23
C GLY A 96 19.49 14.92 -13.27
N ARG A 97 19.81 14.21 -14.37
CA ARG A 97 19.45 12.81 -14.57
C ARG A 97 20.59 12.03 -15.23
N THR A 98 20.65 10.74 -14.93
CA THR A 98 21.53 9.78 -15.59
C THR A 98 20.73 8.54 -15.97
N ASP A 99 20.86 8.12 -17.23
CA ASP A 99 20.24 6.90 -17.73
C ASP A 99 21.29 5.78 -17.78
N LEU A 100 20.88 4.55 -17.47
CA LEU A 100 21.73 3.37 -17.36
C LEU A 100 21.08 2.20 -18.09
N VAL A 101 21.88 1.33 -18.70
CA VAL A 101 21.48 -0.05 -18.98
C VAL A 101 21.94 -0.90 -17.81
N ILE A 102 21.02 -1.67 -17.26
CA ILE A 102 21.28 -2.69 -16.25
C ILE A 102 21.23 -4.04 -16.93
N ALA A 103 22.24 -4.87 -16.69
CA ALA A 103 22.39 -6.19 -17.28
C ALA A 103 22.51 -7.25 -16.18
N SER A 104 21.91 -8.42 -16.41
CA SER A 104 22.08 -9.57 -15.52
C SER A 104 21.93 -10.88 -16.28
N THR A 105 22.74 -11.87 -15.93
CA THR A 105 22.72 -13.22 -16.52
C THR A 105 22.54 -14.26 -15.43
N ASP A 106 21.64 -15.22 -15.65
CA ASP A 106 21.44 -16.36 -14.75
C ASP A 106 20.77 -17.53 -15.50
N SER A 107 20.47 -18.63 -14.80
CA SER A 107 19.80 -19.81 -15.34
C SER A 107 18.75 -20.37 -14.37
N GLY A 108 17.56 -20.70 -14.88
CA GLY A 108 16.52 -21.41 -14.13
C GLY A 108 15.79 -20.63 -13.02
N SER A 109 16.16 -19.37 -12.78
CA SER A 109 15.67 -18.57 -11.66
C SER A 109 14.66 -17.51 -12.07
N THR A 110 13.86 -17.03 -11.11
CA THR A 110 13.00 -15.87 -11.27
C THR A 110 13.17 -14.95 -10.06
N TYR A 111 13.47 -13.69 -10.31
CA TYR A 111 13.74 -12.69 -9.28
C TYR A 111 12.79 -11.51 -9.42
N THR A 112 12.28 -11.01 -8.30
CA THR A 112 11.69 -9.67 -8.23
C THR A 112 12.54 -8.83 -7.30
N VAL A 113 13.22 -7.84 -7.85
CA VAL A 113 14.19 -7.01 -7.12
C VAL A 113 13.90 -5.53 -7.29
N GLY A 114 14.16 -4.76 -6.24
CA GLY A 114 14.26 -3.30 -6.34
C GLY A 114 15.67 -2.90 -6.76
N LEU A 115 15.80 -2.04 -7.75
CA LEU A 115 17.07 -1.45 -8.15
C LEU A 115 17.17 -0.04 -7.59
N ARG A 116 18.30 0.26 -6.93
CA ARG A 116 18.58 1.58 -6.36
C ARG A 116 19.96 2.08 -6.73
N ALA A 117 20.08 3.40 -6.85
CA ALA A 117 21.38 4.07 -6.92
C ALA A 117 21.89 4.30 -5.49
N VAL A 118 23.17 4.01 -5.25
CA VAL A 118 23.84 4.25 -3.97
C VAL A 118 25.09 5.08 -4.26
N CYS A 119 25.19 6.26 -3.68
CA CYS A 119 26.25 7.24 -3.93
C CYS A 119 27.04 7.55 -2.64
N ASP A 120 28.12 8.32 -2.78
CA ASP A 120 28.91 8.77 -1.64
C ASP A 120 28.05 9.55 -0.63
N GLY A 121 28.46 9.53 0.65
CA GLY A 121 27.71 10.19 1.73
C GLY A 121 26.47 9.42 2.19
N GLY A 122 26.28 8.18 1.74
CA GLY A 122 25.16 7.32 2.15
C GLY A 122 23.84 7.69 1.48
N VAL A 123 23.88 8.44 0.39
CA VAL A 123 22.69 8.87 -0.34
C VAL A 123 22.25 7.76 -1.27
N GLU A 124 21.03 7.28 -1.10
CA GLU A 124 20.45 6.23 -1.94
C GLU A 124 19.05 6.58 -2.44
N SER A 125 18.68 6.05 -3.62
CA SER A 125 17.31 6.17 -4.12
C SER A 125 16.40 5.15 -3.42
N PRO A 126 15.22 5.54 -2.90
CA PRO A 126 14.28 4.59 -2.31
C PRO A 126 13.77 3.56 -3.32
N VAL A 127 13.30 2.40 -2.85
CA VAL A 127 12.68 1.37 -3.68
C VAL A 127 11.16 1.47 -3.61
N TYR A 128 10.52 1.56 -4.77
CA TYR A 128 9.09 1.66 -4.96
C TYR A 128 8.60 0.60 -5.95
N THR A 129 7.67 -0.23 -5.51
CA THR A 129 7.05 -1.28 -6.33
C THR A 129 6.40 -0.68 -7.57
N GLY A 130 6.70 -1.28 -8.73
CA GLY A 130 6.22 -0.84 -10.03
C GLY A 130 6.91 0.42 -10.56
N VAL A 131 7.86 1.02 -9.84
CA VAL A 131 8.66 2.16 -10.32
C VAL A 131 10.08 1.72 -10.65
N ASN A 132 10.80 1.19 -9.67
CA ASN A 132 12.18 0.70 -9.84
C ASN A 132 12.34 -0.76 -9.37
N THR A 133 11.23 -1.49 -9.29
CA THR A 133 11.25 -2.94 -9.15
C THR A 133 11.17 -3.61 -10.51
N VAL A 134 11.97 -4.64 -10.73
CA VAL A 134 11.98 -5.44 -11.94
C VAL A 134 11.82 -6.93 -11.61
N THR A 135 11.04 -7.63 -12.43
CA THR A 135 10.97 -9.09 -12.44
C THR A 135 11.81 -9.67 -13.57
N LEU A 136 12.87 -10.41 -13.26
CA LEU A 136 13.73 -11.08 -14.23
C LEU A 136 13.53 -12.59 -14.14
N SER A 137 13.28 -13.25 -15.27
CA SER A 137 13.09 -14.70 -15.33
C SER A 137 13.97 -15.31 -16.40
N PHE A 138 14.77 -16.31 -16.02
CA PHE A 138 15.75 -16.98 -16.89
C PHE A 138 15.25 -18.40 -17.15
N ARG A 139 14.62 -18.61 -18.33
CA ARG A 139 14.00 -19.88 -18.71
C ARG A 139 14.03 -20.08 -20.23
N ASN A 140 14.39 -21.28 -20.67
CA ASN A 140 14.35 -21.67 -22.08
C ASN A 140 12.92 -21.60 -22.68
N SER A 141 12.84 -21.27 -23.97
CA SER A 141 11.58 -21.23 -24.75
C SER A 141 10.50 -20.29 -24.17
N SER A 142 10.94 -19.17 -23.60
CA SER A 142 10.07 -18.18 -22.98
C SER A 142 9.60 -17.11 -23.97
N SER A 143 8.41 -16.55 -23.72
CA SER A 143 7.95 -15.32 -24.36
C SER A 143 8.52 -14.13 -23.59
N ASP A 144 9.27 -13.27 -24.26
CA ASP A 144 9.78 -12.02 -23.70
C ASP A 144 8.95 -10.87 -24.26
N ILE A 145 7.96 -10.43 -23.49
CA ILE A 145 7.03 -9.39 -23.94
C ILE A 145 7.53 -8.04 -23.45
N LEU A 146 7.65 -7.09 -24.37
CA LEU A 146 8.06 -5.72 -24.10
C LEU A 146 6.89 -4.77 -24.29
N PRO A 147 6.15 -4.42 -23.22
CA PRO A 147 5.09 -3.45 -23.27
C PRO A 147 5.61 -2.03 -23.00
N ILE A 148 5.10 -1.05 -23.74
CA ILE A 148 5.36 0.38 -23.56
C ILE A 148 4.02 1.11 -23.45
N ILE A 149 3.86 1.91 -22.39
CA ILE A 149 2.70 2.78 -22.19
C ILE A 149 2.99 4.16 -22.79
N SER A 150 1.99 4.75 -23.42
CA SER A 150 1.93 6.16 -23.77
C SER A 150 0.69 6.79 -23.15
N THR A 151 0.90 7.70 -22.19
CA THR A 151 -0.18 8.52 -21.63
C THR A 151 -0.42 9.73 -22.54
N LEU A 152 -1.63 10.29 -22.52
CA LEU A 152 -1.99 11.43 -23.39
C LEU A 152 -1.10 12.66 -23.20
N SER A 153 -0.54 12.83 -22.00
CA SER A 153 0.40 13.89 -21.63
C SER A 153 1.87 13.58 -21.94
N GLY A 154 2.22 12.32 -22.21
CA GLY A 154 3.59 11.88 -22.48
C GLY A 154 4.52 11.85 -21.25
N ASP A 155 3.99 12.03 -20.04
CA ASP A 155 4.76 12.10 -18.79
C ASP A 155 4.59 10.88 -17.87
N GLY A 156 3.95 9.82 -18.37
CA GLY A 156 3.71 8.60 -17.59
C GLY A 156 2.65 8.74 -16.50
N VAL A 157 1.81 9.78 -16.55
CA VAL A 157 0.66 9.96 -15.65
C VAL A 157 -0.65 9.76 -16.41
N ILE A 158 -1.46 8.81 -15.96
CA ILE A 158 -2.84 8.59 -16.38
C ILE A 158 -3.72 9.60 -15.65
N ARG A 159 -4.09 10.67 -16.36
CA ARG A 159 -4.95 11.72 -15.84
C ARG A 159 -6.41 11.44 -16.16
N PHE A 160 -7.22 11.32 -15.12
CA PHE A 160 -8.65 11.16 -15.26
C PHE A 160 -9.30 12.50 -15.57
N ASN A 161 -10.30 12.48 -16.45
CA ASN A 161 -11.21 13.60 -16.59
C ASN A 161 -12.02 13.74 -15.29
N PRO A 162 -12.06 14.92 -14.65
CA PRO A 162 -12.70 15.07 -13.35
C PRO A 162 -14.22 14.86 -13.40
N THR A 163 -14.87 15.12 -14.54
CA THR A 163 -16.33 15.01 -14.70
C THR A 163 -16.75 13.59 -15.05
N THR A 164 -16.08 12.95 -16.00
CA THR A 164 -16.42 11.58 -16.44
C THR A 164 -15.71 10.51 -15.65
N ARG A 165 -14.72 10.90 -14.83
CA ARG A 165 -13.86 10.01 -14.02
C ARG A 165 -13.19 8.93 -14.86
N ARG A 166 -12.97 9.22 -16.14
CA ARG A 166 -12.37 8.32 -17.12
C ARG A 166 -11.03 8.85 -17.58
N ALA A 167 -10.05 7.95 -17.67
CA ALA A 167 -8.77 8.18 -18.31
C ALA A 167 -8.57 7.20 -19.46
N VAL A 168 -7.74 7.58 -20.43
CA VAL A 168 -7.35 6.72 -21.55
C VAL A 168 -5.85 6.82 -21.75
N PHE A 169 -5.22 5.70 -22.06
CA PHE A 169 -3.83 5.64 -22.50
C PHE A 169 -3.66 4.56 -23.57
N ALA A 170 -2.55 4.63 -24.30
CA ALA A 170 -2.21 3.67 -25.34
C ALA A 170 -1.08 2.75 -24.88
N VAL A 171 -1.06 1.54 -25.41
CA VAL A 171 -0.04 0.54 -25.12
C VAL A 171 0.42 -0.07 -26.44
N ALA A 172 1.73 -0.21 -26.61
CA ALA A 172 2.31 -1.07 -27.64
C ALA A 172 2.99 -2.25 -26.96
N ALA A 173 2.81 -3.45 -27.49
CA ALA A 173 3.50 -4.64 -26.99
C ALA A 173 4.06 -5.45 -28.17
N VAL A 174 5.28 -5.93 -28.00
CA VAL A 174 5.93 -6.86 -28.93
C VAL A 174 6.52 -8.02 -28.13
N ASN A 175 6.50 -9.22 -28.71
CA ASN A 175 7.18 -10.37 -28.14
C ASN A 175 8.47 -10.61 -28.91
N ILE A 176 9.61 -10.45 -28.25
CA ILE A 176 10.93 -10.68 -28.84
C ILE A 176 11.46 -12.09 -28.58
N GLY A 177 10.71 -12.90 -27.83
CA GLY A 177 10.94 -14.33 -27.62
C GLY A 177 10.03 -15.20 -28.50
N VAL A 178 9.58 -16.33 -27.95
CA VAL A 178 8.68 -17.26 -28.66
C VAL A 178 7.25 -16.77 -28.62
N GLU A 179 6.57 -16.77 -29.78
CA GLU A 179 5.16 -16.40 -29.92
C GLU A 179 4.26 -17.10 -28.88
N ARG A 180 3.32 -16.35 -28.29
CA ARG A 180 2.46 -16.86 -27.23
C ARG A 180 1.12 -16.13 -27.15
N ASN A 181 0.09 -16.87 -26.72
CA ASN A 181 -1.19 -16.30 -26.32
C ASN A 181 -1.08 -15.72 -24.91
N VAL A 182 -1.43 -14.45 -24.78
CA VAL A 182 -1.48 -13.76 -23.50
C VAL A 182 -2.83 -13.11 -23.27
N ARG A 183 -3.19 -13.02 -22.00
CA ARG A 183 -4.27 -12.23 -21.47
C ARG A 183 -3.73 -10.90 -21.00
N ILE A 184 -4.32 -9.82 -21.49
CA ILE A 184 -4.04 -8.47 -21.03
C ILE A 184 -5.14 -8.07 -20.04
N SER A 185 -4.72 -7.68 -18.84
CA SER A 185 -5.58 -7.16 -17.77
C SER A 185 -4.92 -5.96 -17.13
N GLY A 186 -5.66 -5.19 -16.33
CA GLY A 186 -5.08 -4.07 -15.60
C GLY A 186 -5.69 -3.92 -14.22
N ARG A 187 -4.85 -3.46 -13.28
CA ARG A 187 -5.18 -3.29 -11.86
C ARG A 187 -4.47 -2.06 -11.28
N SER A 188 -5.02 -1.50 -10.20
CA SER A 188 -4.25 -0.60 -9.34
C SER A 188 -3.17 -1.41 -8.60
N ILE A 189 -2.02 -0.77 -8.35
CA ILE A 189 -1.01 -1.27 -7.43
C ILE A 189 -0.60 -0.12 -6.50
N GLY A 190 -0.21 -0.47 -5.28
CA GLY A 190 0.28 0.50 -4.33
C GLY A 190 -0.46 0.53 -3.01
N LEU A 191 -0.42 1.70 -2.38
CA LEU A 191 -0.97 1.93 -1.03
C LEU A 191 -2.49 1.99 -0.97
N LEU A 192 -3.17 1.79 -2.10
CA LEU A 192 -4.60 1.67 -2.11
C LEU A 192 -5.02 0.51 -3.00
N ASP A 193 -5.65 -0.50 -2.38
CA ASP A 193 -6.59 -1.39 -3.07
C ASP A 193 -7.83 -0.59 -3.58
N GLU A 194 -7.97 0.68 -3.14
CA GLU A 194 -8.98 1.68 -3.52
C GLU A 194 -8.35 2.96 -4.13
N PRO A 195 -8.49 3.24 -5.41
CA PRO A 195 -9.82 3.31 -5.98
C PRO A 195 -10.19 2.00 -6.65
N THR A 196 -11.45 1.63 -6.53
CA THR A 196 -12.03 0.60 -7.39
C THR A 196 -11.98 1.12 -8.83
N LEU A 197 -11.01 0.62 -9.60
CA LEU A 197 -10.86 0.96 -11.01
C LEU A 197 -11.54 -0.10 -11.88
N SER A 198 -12.39 0.34 -12.80
CA SER A 198 -12.84 -0.52 -13.89
C SER A 198 -11.97 -0.33 -15.13
N THR A 199 -11.57 -1.45 -15.71
CA THR A 199 -10.67 -1.51 -16.86
C THR A 199 -11.44 -1.88 -18.12
N GLN A 200 -11.17 -1.21 -19.22
CA GLN A 200 -11.72 -1.50 -20.54
C GLN A 200 -10.62 -1.41 -21.61
N ILE A 201 -10.28 -2.54 -22.22
CA ILE A 201 -9.19 -2.71 -23.18
C ILE A 201 -9.76 -3.12 -24.53
N CYS A 202 -9.23 -2.56 -25.61
CA CYS A 202 -9.40 -3.10 -26.97
C CYS A 202 -8.05 -3.09 -27.68
N GLU A 203 -7.84 -4.03 -28.59
CA GLU A 203 -6.77 -3.91 -29.56
C GLU A 203 -7.14 -2.84 -30.60
N THR A 204 -6.14 -2.06 -31.04
CA THR A 204 -6.33 -0.99 -32.02
C THR A 204 -5.52 -1.21 -33.28
N ASP A 205 -6.02 -0.67 -34.40
CA ASP A 205 -5.20 -0.48 -35.59
C ASP A 205 -4.15 0.63 -35.40
N ALA A 206 -3.35 0.88 -36.44
CA ALA A 206 -2.35 1.96 -36.44
C ALA A 206 -2.95 3.38 -36.33
N SER A 207 -4.26 3.54 -36.56
CA SER A 207 -4.99 4.81 -36.40
C SER A 207 -5.60 4.96 -35.01
N GLY A 208 -5.43 3.97 -34.11
CA GLY A 208 -6.02 3.97 -32.77
C GLY A 208 -7.49 3.56 -32.72
N VAL A 209 -8.06 3.01 -33.81
CA VAL A 209 -9.45 2.53 -33.85
C VAL A 209 -9.50 1.13 -33.25
N CYS A 210 -10.40 0.91 -32.28
CA CYS A 210 -10.61 -0.42 -31.71
C CYS A 210 -11.06 -1.41 -32.80
N LEU A 211 -10.38 -2.55 -32.90
CA LEU A 211 -10.74 -3.66 -33.81
C LEU A 211 -11.95 -4.45 -33.31
N SER A 212 -12.24 -4.36 -32.01
CA SER A 212 -13.37 -5.01 -31.33
C SER A 212 -13.93 -4.10 -30.22
N ALA A 213 -15.09 -4.47 -29.66
CA ALA A 213 -15.61 -3.78 -28.48
C ALA A 213 -14.64 -3.90 -27.30
N ARG A 214 -14.55 -2.86 -26.46
CA ARG A 214 -13.71 -2.90 -25.26
C ARG A 214 -14.25 -3.90 -24.25
N THR A 215 -13.35 -4.65 -23.63
CA THR A 215 -13.64 -5.68 -22.62
C THR A 215 -12.73 -5.50 -21.40
N ALA A 216 -13.04 -6.13 -20.26
CA ALA A 216 -12.20 -6.04 -19.06
C ALA A 216 -10.81 -6.66 -19.26
N THR A 217 -10.72 -7.69 -20.10
CA THR A 217 -9.50 -8.36 -20.50
C THR A 217 -9.50 -8.59 -22.01
N VAL A 218 -8.31 -8.68 -22.61
CA VAL A 218 -8.14 -9.02 -24.04
C VAL A 218 -7.18 -10.20 -24.15
N ASP A 219 -7.63 -11.28 -24.78
CA ASP A 219 -6.77 -12.43 -25.12
C ASP A 219 -6.22 -12.24 -26.54
N VAL A 220 -4.90 -12.31 -26.68
CA VAL A 220 -4.20 -11.96 -27.91
C VAL A 220 -2.94 -12.80 -28.10
N THR A 221 -2.63 -13.17 -29.34
CA THR A 221 -1.33 -13.77 -29.68
C THR A 221 -0.31 -12.66 -29.93
N LEU A 222 0.78 -12.65 -29.15
CA LEU A 222 1.91 -11.74 -29.35
C LEU A 222 3.09 -12.48 -29.97
N GLY A 223 3.48 -12.05 -31.17
CA GLY A 223 4.70 -12.44 -31.85
C GLY A 223 5.64 -11.23 -32.07
N ALA A 224 6.50 -11.33 -33.08
CA ALA A 224 7.51 -10.31 -33.37
C ALA A 224 6.94 -8.99 -33.96
N THR A 225 5.68 -8.98 -34.41
CA THR A 225 5.03 -7.75 -34.89
C THR A 225 4.37 -7.02 -33.72
N PRO A 226 4.69 -5.73 -33.48
CA PRO A 226 4.06 -4.95 -32.44
C PRO A 226 2.54 -4.89 -32.60
N ARG A 227 1.81 -5.03 -31.49
CA ARG A 227 0.36 -4.82 -31.42
C ARG A 227 0.05 -3.63 -30.54
N PHE A 228 -1.06 -2.96 -30.82
CA PHE A 228 -1.45 -1.72 -30.17
C PHE A 228 -2.76 -1.91 -29.42
N PHE A 229 -2.89 -1.26 -28.27
CA PHE A 229 -4.07 -1.34 -27.43
C PHE A 229 -4.47 0.04 -26.92
N SER A 230 -5.78 0.27 -26.83
CA SER A 230 -6.36 1.41 -26.12
C SER A 230 -6.91 0.90 -24.80
N VAL A 231 -6.40 1.46 -23.70
CA VAL A 231 -6.85 1.15 -22.35
C VAL A 231 -7.62 2.34 -21.81
N ALA A 232 -8.86 2.11 -21.41
CA ALA A 232 -9.67 3.05 -20.68
C ALA A 232 -9.82 2.59 -19.24
N VAL A 233 -9.60 3.51 -18.31
CA VAL A 233 -9.74 3.27 -16.87
C VAL A 233 -10.80 4.22 -16.34
N THR A 234 -11.74 3.72 -15.55
CA THR A 234 -12.78 4.53 -14.92
C THR A 234 -12.72 4.33 -13.42
N ALA A 235 -12.62 5.42 -12.66
CA ALA A 235 -12.71 5.39 -11.20
C ALA A 235 -14.18 5.46 -10.75
N GLN A 236 -14.59 4.64 -9.78
CA GLN A 236 -15.95 4.64 -9.23
C GLN A 236 -16.32 6.01 -8.63
N GLU A 237 -17.61 6.35 -8.59
CA GLU A 237 -18.06 7.62 -8.01
C GLU A 237 -17.60 7.78 -6.55
N GLY A 238 -17.24 9.00 -6.15
CA GLY A 238 -16.71 9.30 -4.81
C GLY A 238 -15.18 9.17 -4.67
N ASP A 239 -14.51 8.35 -5.48
CA ASP A 239 -13.07 8.15 -5.27
C ASP A 239 -12.23 9.38 -5.68
N GLY A 240 -11.16 9.66 -4.96
CA GLY A 240 -10.07 10.51 -5.43
C GLY A 240 -8.89 9.67 -5.84
N VAL A 241 -8.01 10.19 -6.69
CA VAL A 241 -6.68 9.58 -6.85
C VAL A 241 -5.61 10.64 -6.60
N PRO A 242 -5.09 10.73 -5.36
CA PRO A 242 -4.09 11.72 -5.02
C PRO A 242 -2.81 11.47 -5.83
N PHE A 243 -2.08 12.55 -6.14
CA PHE A 243 -0.91 12.45 -7.00
C PHE A 243 0.32 11.95 -6.23
N PHE A 244 0.39 10.64 -6.04
CA PHE A 244 1.56 9.97 -5.47
C PHE A 244 2.18 9.03 -6.52
N PRO A 245 2.89 9.56 -7.52
CA PRO A 245 3.34 8.77 -8.68
C PRO A 245 4.28 7.61 -8.33
N GLN A 246 4.95 7.70 -7.17
CA GLN A 246 5.81 6.66 -6.64
C GLN A 246 5.07 5.55 -5.87
N LEU A 247 3.79 5.76 -5.52
CA LEU A 247 3.03 4.85 -4.65
C LEU A 247 1.69 4.42 -5.22
N ILE A 248 1.04 5.20 -6.08
CA ILE A 248 -0.27 4.87 -6.66
C ILE A 248 -0.11 4.81 -8.18
N ARG A 249 -0.15 3.58 -8.69
CA ARG A 249 0.08 3.32 -10.10
C ARG A 249 -0.96 2.35 -10.63
N TYR A 250 -1.17 2.43 -11.93
CA TYR A 250 -1.93 1.43 -12.66
C TYR A 250 -0.93 0.48 -13.32
N GLU A 251 -1.07 -0.80 -13.04
CA GLU A 251 -0.30 -1.87 -13.65
C GLU A 251 -1.13 -2.55 -14.74
N LEU A 252 -0.57 -2.62 -15.94
CA LEU A 252 -1.08 -3.48 -17.00
C LEU A 252 -0.27 -4.77 -17.02
N GLN A 253 -0.95 -5.90 -17.03
CA GLN A 253 -0.36 -7.23 -16.93
C GLN A 253 -0.55 -8.00 -18.23
N PHE A 254 0.48 -8.76 -18.61
CA PHE A 254 0.47 -9.69 -19.74
C PHE A 254 0.70 -11.07 -19.17
N GLU A 255 -0.37 -11.82 -18.95
CA GLU A 255 -0.34 -13.15 -18.35
C GLU A 255 -0.51 -14.20 -19.43
N ASP A 256 0.15 -15.35 -19.31
CA ASP A 256 -0.19 -16.47 -20.18
C ASP A 256 -1.40 -17.27 -19.67
N GLN A 257 -1.77 -18.33 -20.40
CA GLN A 257 -2.89 -19.20 -20.04
C GLN A 257 -2.70 -19.96 -18.71
N THR A 258 -1.51 -19.90 -18.10
CA THR A 258 -1.23 -20.46 -16.77
C THR A 258 -1.30 -19.41 -15.66
N ASN A 259 -1.78 -18.19 -15.97
CA ASN A 259 -1.76 -17.02 -15.09
C ASN A 259 -0.35 -16.62 -14.63
N PHE A 260 0.67 -16.99 -15.40
CA PHE A 260 2.04 -16.53 -15.13
C PHE A 260 2.26 -15.18 -15.81
N SER A 261 2.61 -14.16 -15.03
CA SER A 261 2.95 -12.83 -15.55
C SER A 261 4.22 -12.90 -16.41
N ARG A 262 4.06 -12.62 -17.71
CA ARG A 262 5.15 -12.60 -18.69
C ARG A 262 5.73 -11.20 -18.87
N ALA A 263 4.90 -10.19 -18.71
CA ALA A 263 5.34 -8.81 -18.64
C ALA A 263 4.35 -7.98 -17.85
N THR A 264 4.83 -6.85 -17.33
CA THR A 264 3.98 -5.79 -16.80
C THR A 264 4.48 -4.46 -17.34
N THR A 265 3.70 -3.40 -17.12
CA THR A 265 4.12 -2.01 -17.30
C THR A 265 3.21 -1.14 -16.45
N THR A 266 3.71 0.00 -15.99
CA THR A 266 2.98 0.83 -15.02
C THR A 266 2.99 2.31 -15.40
N ALA A 267 1.96 3.02 -14.99
CA ALA A 267 1.88 4.47 -15.07
C ALA A 267 1.28 5.04 -13.78
N ALA A 268 1.69 6.23 -13.39
CA ALA A 268 1.13 6.92 -12.23
C ALA A 268 -0.34 7.27 -12.48
N LEU A 269 -1.16 7.29 -11.44
CA LEU A 269 -2.55 7.73 -11.54
C LEU A 269 -2.71 9.14 -10.98
N TYR A 270 -3.62 9.90 -11.58
CA TYR A 270 -4.05 11.19 -11.04
C TYR A 270 -5.49 11.52 -11.42
N LEU A 271 -6.34 11.64 -10.40
CA LEU A 271 -7.68 12.19 -10.52
C LEU A 271 -7.74 13.33 -9.51
N PRO A 272 -7.70 14.61 -9.97
CA PRO A 272 -7.98 15.70 -9.08
C PRO A 272 -9.36 15.48 -8.50
N LEU A 273 -9.49 15.59 -7.19
CA LEU A 273 -10.79 15.43 -6.59
C LEU A 273 -11.69 16.54 -7.04
N GLN A 274 -12.91 16.15 -7.42
CA GLN A 274 -13.99 17.09 -7.47
C GLN A 274 -14.46 17.35 -6.05
N THR A 275 -13.73 18.19 -5.31
CA THR A 275 -14.22 18.74 -4.05
C THR A 275 -14.06 20.24 -4.08
N TYR A 276 -15.08 20.89 -4.63
CA TYR A 276 -15.45 22.21 -4.16
C TYR A 276 -16.89 22.14 -3.71
N ASP A 277 -17.13 21.56 -2.54
CA ASP A 277 -18.26 22.04 -1.76
C ASP A 277 -17.79 23.36 -1.12
N PRO A 278 -18.34 24.52 -1.53
CA PRO A 278 -17.97 25.81 -0.96
C PRO A 278 -18.15 25.88 0.56
N ALA A 279 -18.97 24.99 1.16
CA ALA A 279 -19.11 24.91 2.60
C ALA A 279 -17.82 24.43 3.32
N PHE A 280 -16.96 23.68 2.62
CA PHE A 280 -15.75 23.05 3.18
C PHE A 280 -14.43 23.60 2.63
N ALA A 281 -14.46 24.71 1.88
CA ALA A 281 -13.28 25.35 1.26
C ALA A 281 -12.15 25.80 2.23
N ASN A 282 -12.26 25.48 3.52
CA ASN A 282 -11.37 25.91 4.61
C ASN A 282 -10.82 24.78 5.46
N TRP A 283 -11.28 23.56 5.23
CA TRP A 283 -10.78 22.39 5.93
C TRP A 283 -9.71 21.75 5.07
N PRO A 284 -8.58 21.33 5.65
CA PRO A 284 -7.58 20.55 4.94
C PRO A 284 -8.10 19.13 4.69
N ASP A 285 -9.28 18.96 4.10
CA ASP A 285 -9.81 17.65 3.76
C ASP A 285 -8.92 17.05 2.67
N GLY A 286 -8.33 15.87 2.94
CA GLY A 286 -7.32 15.29 2.05
C GLY A 286 -6.47 14.13 2.57
N VAL A 287 -5.99 13.33 1.62
CA VAL A 287 -4.95 12.34 1.79
C VAL A 287 -3.61 13.07 1.67
N TYR A 288 -2.94 13.22 2.78
CA TYR A 288 -1.58 13.71 2.87
C TYR A 288 -0.65 12.53 2.95
N ARG A 289 0.39 12.49 2.12
CA ARG A 289 1.51 11.57 2.37
C ARG A 289 2.14 11.96 3.69
N LEU A 290 2.34 11.04 4.61
CA LEU A 290 3.18 11.24 5.80
C LEU A 290 4.54 10.58 5.55
N SER A 291 5.59 11.23 6.03
CA SER A 291 6.91 10.66 6.14
C SER A 291 7.28 10.64 7.61
N ALA A 292 7.19 9.47 8.25
CA ALA A 292 7.52 9.30 9.64
C ALA A 292 8.99 8.92 9.79
N ARG A 293 9.73 9.75 10.52
CA ARG A 293 11.10 9.48 10.92
C ARG A 293 11.12 9.11 12.40
N ASN A 294 11.80 8.03 12.75
CA ASN A 294 12.14 7.77 14.13
C ASN A 294 13.13 8.83 14.62
N ALA A 295 12.81 9.62 15.66
CA ALA A 295 13.75 10.65 16.15
C ALA A 295 15.05 10.06 16.70
N ASP A 296 15.05 8.80 17.15
CA ASP A 296 16.27 8.13 17.59
C ASP A 296 17.17 7.75 16.40
N ASP A 297 16.61 7.68 15.20
CA ASP A 297 17.38 7.50 13.98
C ASP A 297 17.96 8.85 13.50
N VAL A 298 19.06 9.25 14.13
CA VAL A 298 19.85 10.42 13.77
C VAL A 298 20.40 10.37 12.34
N THR A 299 20.46 9.20 11.70
CA THR A 299 20.93 9.04 10.31
C THR A 299 19.84 9.36 9.29
N GLY A 300 18.56 9.22 9.68
CA GLY A 300 17.41 9.47 8.80
C GLY A 300 17.25 8.39 7.73
N SER A 301 17.80 7.20 7.96
CA SER A 301 17.76 6.07 7.04
C SER A 301 16.42 5.31 7.11
N ASN A 302 15.73 5.36 8.24
CA ASN A 302 14.43 4.73 8.46
C ASN A 302 13.31 5.76 8.39
N VAL A 303 12.92 6.07 7.17
CA VAL A 303 11.73 6.87 6.87
C VAL A 303 10.59 5.92 6.51
N SER A 304 9.61 5.83 7.39
CA SER A 304 8.39 5.09 7.15
C SER A 304 7.40 5.95 6.39
N PRO A 305 6.98 5.56 5.17
CA PRO A 305 5.88 6.22 4.51
C PRO A 305 4.58 5.89 5.24
N GLY A 306 3.70 6.89 5.30
CA GLY A 306 2.32 6.72 5.72
C GLY A 306 1.43 7.72 4.98
N TYR A 307 0.18 7.81 5.41
CA TYR A 307 -0.75 8.85 4.99
C TYR A 307 -1.60 9.31 6.14
N LEU A 308 -1.98 10.58 6.09
CA LEU A 308 -3.00 11.20 6.93
C LEU A 308 -4.20 11.45 6.04
N VAL A 309 -5.33 10.89 6.43
CA VAL A 309 -6.61 10.99 5.76
C VAL A 309 -7.46 11.91 6.64
N ILE A 310 -7.63 13.17 6.23
CA ILE A 310 -8.49 14.15 6.91
C ILE A 310 -9.82 14.20 6.18
N GLY A 311 -10.86 13.62 6.78
CA GLY A 311 -12.23 13.65 6.27
C GLY A 311 -13.17 14.37 7.24
N ASN A 312 -14.40 14.58 6.76
CA ASN A 312 -15.51 15.19 7.51
C ASN A 312 -16.04 14.34 8.68
N GLU A 313 -15.93 13.02 8.60
CA GLU A 313 -16.45 12.09 9.62
C GLU A 313 -15.36 11.48 10.50
N GLU A 314 -14.14 11.37 9.99
CA GLU A 314 -13.02 10.79 10.73
C GLU A 314 -11.69 11.35 10.22
N VAL A 315 -10.76 11.59 11.14
CA VAL A 315 -9.35 11.80 10.81
C VAL A 315 -8.63 10.53 11.22
N ALA A 316 -7.99 9.88 10.25
CA ALA A 316 -7.22 8.67 10.45
C ALA A 316 -5.85 8.85 9.80
N ALA A 317 -4.81 8.32 10.42
CA ALA A 317 -3.53 8.16 9.75
C ALA A 317 -3.16 6.68 9.74
N SER A 318 -2.54 6.23 8.65
CA SER A 318 -1.93 4.92 8.57
C SER A 318 -0.47 5.09 8.21
N PHE A 319 0.42 4.46 8.94
CA PHE A 319 1.83 4.40 8.54
C PHE A 319 2.38 3.00 8.68
N THR A 320 3.21 2.63 7.72
CA THR A 320 3.88 1.36 7.70
C THR A 320 5.25 1.55 8.34
N GLN A 321 5.37 1.17 9.61
CA GLN A 321 6.63 1.21 10.33
C GLN A 321 7.50 0.02 9.91
N GLU A 322 8.68 0.28 9.35
CA GLU A 322 9.69 -0.77 9.16
C GLU A 322 10.66 -0.72 10.34
N ARG A 323 10.70 -1.80 11.12
CA ARG A 323 11.67 -1.98 12.21
C ARG A 323 12.62 -3.10 11.84
N THR A 324 13.91 -2.83 11.81
CA THR A 324 14.91 -3.90 11.77
C THR A 324 15.27 -4.28 13.20
N VAL A 325 14.89 -5.48 13.62
CA VAL A 325 15.34 -6.09 14.87
C VAL A 325 16.37 -7.14 14.50
N GLU A 326 17.65 -6.89 14.84
CA GLU A 326 18.79 -7.70 14.42
C GLU A 326 18.92 -7.81 12.88
N PHE A 327 18.63 -8.99 12.30
CA PHE A 327 18.65 -9.26 10.86
C PHE A 327 17.25 -9.38 10.25
N ILE A 328 16.19 -9.22 11.06
CA ILE A 328 14.80 -9.38 10.62
C ILE A 328 14.18 -7.98 10.47
N ARG A 329 13.80 -7.64 9.24
CA ARG A 329 12.97 -6.47 8.96
C ARG A 329 11.51 -6.87 9.23
N GLN A 330 10.90 -6.26 10.24
CA GLN A 330 9.50 -6.38 10.58
C GLN A 330 8.76 -5.14 10.07
N THR A 331 7.61 -5.35 9.47
CA THR A 331 6.73 -4.28 8.97
C THR A 331 5.47 -4.27 9.81
N PHE A 332 5.16 -3.14 10.43
CA PHE A 332 3.98 -2.93 11.26
C PHE A 332 3.11 -1.85 10.63
N ASP A 333 1.88 -2.18 10.28
CA ASP A 333 0.91 -1.17 9.90
C ASP A 333 0.31 -0.60 11.18
N GLN A 334 0.57 0.67 11.44
CA GLN A 334 -0.03 1.38 12.56
C GLN A 334 -1.16 2.24 12.06
N VAL A 335 -2.34 2.00 12.62
CA VAL A 335 -3.49 2.87 12.44
C VAL A 335 -3.54 3.84 13.62
N VAL A 336 -3.47 5.13 13.31
CA VAL A 336 -3.64 6.21 14.26
C VAL A 336 -5.04 6.78 14.10
N THR A 337 -5.83 6.62 15.15
CA THR A 337 -7.15 7.26 15.29
C THR A 337 -7.00 8.54 16.09
N PHE A 338 -7.68 9.60 15.67
CA PHE A 338 -7.64 10.89 16.34
C PHE A 338 -8.87 11.05 17.23
N ASP A 339 -8.65 11.18 18.53
CA ASP A 339 -9.73 11.29 19.52
C ASP A 339 -10.33 12.70 19.55
N SER A 340 -9.48 13.71 19.43
CA SER A 340 -9.89 15.11 19.48
C SER A 340 -8.94 15.93 18.62
N LEU A 341 -9.50 16.80 17.79
CA LEU A 341 -8.73 17.70 16.92
C LEU A 341 -9.30 19.11 17.01
N SER A 342 -8.39 20.07 17.03
CA SER A 342 -8.67 21.49 16.91
C SER A 342 -7.81 22.09 15.81
N PHE A 343 -8.42 22.93 14.98
CA PHE A 343 -7.74 23.60 13.88
C PHE A 343 -7.69 25.10 14.17
N THR A 344 -6.49 25.68 14.09
CA THR A 344 -6.24 27.10 14.35
C THR A 344 -5.45 27.69 13.20
N ARG A 345 -5.93 28.79 12.60
CA ARG A 345 -5.13 29.54 11.61
C ARG A 345 -4.07 30.37 12.34
N LEU A 346 -2.83 30.29 11.86
CA LEU A 346 -1.71 31.04 12.41
C LEU A 346 -0.99 31.85 11.33
N PRO A 347 -0.66 33.12 11.61
CA PRO A 347 -1.13 33.93 12.75
C PRO A 347 -2.66 34.20 12.71
N THR A 348 -3.25 34.68 13.81
CA THR A 348 -4.73 34.79 13.95
C THR A 348 -5.39 35.79 12.99
N ASP A 349 -4.60 36.57 12.27
CA ASP A 349 -4.99 37.52 11.23
C ASP A 349 -5.02 36.92 9.81
N CYS A 350 -4.85 35.60 9.66
CA CYS A 350 -4.87 34.85 8.39
C CYS A 350 -6.25 34.68 7.74
N GLY A 351 -7.10 35.72 7.83
CA GLY A 351 -8.44 35.76 7.26
C GLY A 351 -9.45 34.89 8.00
N VAL A 352 -10.72 35.04 7.62
CA VAL A 352 -11.83 34.23 8.14
C VAL A 352 -11.95 32.93 7.36
N ASN A 353 -12.65 31.96 7.94
CA ASN A 353 -13.09 30.77 7.21
C ASN A 353 -13.86 31.20 5.95
N GLY A 354 -13.32 30.90 4.77
CA GLY A 354 -13.94 31.10 3.46
C GLY A 354 -12.92 31.53 2.39
N THR A 355 -11.75 31.99 2.80
CA THR A 355 -10.75 32.58 1.89
C THR A 355 -9.52 31.68 1.75
N PRO A 356 -8.89 31.62 0.55
CA PRO A 356 -7.59 31.01 0.36
C PRO A 356 -6.59 31.53 1.40
N LEU A 357 -5.72 30.65 1.92
CA LEU A 357 -4.69 31.02 2.89
C LEU A 357 -3.74 32.07 2.28
N PRO A 358 -3.58 33.26 2.89
CA PRO A 358 -2.58 34.23 2.46
C PRO A 358 -1.15 33.67 2.57
N GLU A 359 -0.21 34.29 1.83
CA GLU A 359 1.20 33.93 1.95
C GLU A 359 1.72 34.18 3.38
N GLY A 360 2.44 33.21 3.95
CA GLY A 360 2.89 33.23 5.35
C GLY A 360 1.87 32.69 6.37
N CYS A 361 0.66 32.37 5.95
CA CYS A 361 -0.35 31.74 6.79
C CYS A 361 -0.27 30.22 6.77
N ARG A 362 -0.59 29.60 7.91
CA ARG A 362 -0.70 28.14 8.06
C ARG A 362 -1.93 27.74 8.85
N ILE A 363 -2.44 26.54 8.61
CA ILE A 363 -3.43 25.89 9.48
C ILE A 363 -2.67 25.00 10.45
N GLN A 364 -2.86 25.19 11.74
CA GLN A 364 -2.33 24.29 12.75
C GLN A 364 -3.44 23.39 13.27
N MET A 365 -3.30 22.09 13.08
CA MET A 365 -4.10 21.06 13.72
C MET A 365 -3.41 20.64 15.01
N THR A 366 -4.10 20.67 16.14
CA THR A 366 -3.63 20.13 17.42
C THR A 366 -4.65 19.15 17.98
N GLY A 367 -4.22 18.12 18.69
CA GLY A 367 -5.15 17.12 19.19
C GLY A 367 -4.53 16.00 19.97
N SER A 368 -5.34 14.98 20.26
CA SER A 368 -4.91 13.70 20.81
C SER A 368 -5.20 12.59 19.81
N ALA A 369 -4.29 11.62 19.72
CA ALA A 369 -4.45 10.46 18.87
C ALA A 369 -4.02 9.19 19.60
N ARG A 370 -4.52 8.04 19.16
CA ARG A 370 -4.12 6.72 19.64
C ARG A 370 -3.55 5.93 18.49
N ALA A 371 -2.34 5.41 18.65
CA ALA A 371 -1.83 4.40 17.73
C ALA A 371 -2.24 3.04 18.25
N LEU A 372 -3.01 2.31 17.45
CA LEU A 372 -3.29 0.91 17.71
C LEU A 372 -2.14 0.08 17.14
N ASP A 373 -1.35 -0.53 18.02
CA ASP A 373 -0.45 -1.61 17.60
C ASP A 373 -1.31 -2.82 17.24
N THR A 374 -1.44 -3.10 15.94
CA THR A 374 -2.24 -4.22 15.43
C THR A 374 -1.73 -5.58 15.92
N GLY A 375 -0.48 -5.68 16.40
CA GLY A 375 0.10 -6.91 16.92
C GLY A 375 -0.32 -7.24 18.35
N ASN A 376 -0.38 -6.24 19.24
CA ASN A 376 -0.53 -6.46 20.69
C ASN A 376 -1.80 -5.86 21.31
N GLY A 377 -2.54 -5.02 20.58
CA GLY A 377 -3.74 -4.36 21.09
C GLY A 377 -3.46 -3.23 22.10
N ASP A 378 -2.19 -2.93 22.38
CA ASP A 378 -1.79 -1.79 23.18
C ASP A 378 -1.97 -0.50 22.38
N ALA A 379 -2.79 0.41 22.91
CA ALA A 379 -3.01 1.72 22.33
C ALA A 379 -2.09 2.75 23.01
N GLY A 380 -1.05 3.19 22.31
CA GLY A 380 -0.26 4.34 22.74
C GLY A 380 -1.05 5.63 22.55
N SER A 381 -1.11 6.50 23.55
CA SER A 381 -1.73 7.83 23.41
C SER A 381 -0.68 8.90 23.09
N PHE A 382 -0.98 9.74 22.11
CA PHE A 382 -0.10 10.79 21.59
C PHE A 382 -0.85 12.12 21.60
N THR A 383 -0.11 13.21 21.80
CA THR A 383 -0.56 14.53 21.34
C THR A 383 -0.05 14.74 19.92
N VAL A 384 -0.91 15.25 19.04
CA VAL A 384 -0.56 15.53 17.65
C VAL A 384 -0.59 17.02 17.42
N ARG A 385 0.39 17.50 16.66
CA ARG A 385 0.42 18.86 16.14
C ARG A 385 0.86 18.84 14.68
N CYS A 386 -0.02 19.20 13.76
CA CYS A 386 0.29 19.35 12.34
C CYS A 386 0.18 20.81 11.90
N ASP A 387 1.20 21.33 11.22
CA ASP A 387 1.20 22.67 10.63
C ASP A 387 1.11 22.52 9.09
N PHE A 388 -0.03 22.90 8.49
CA PHE A 388 -0.31 22.89 7.06
C PHE A 388 -0.04 24.27 6.43
N ASP A 389 0.79 24.34 5.40
CA ASP A 389 1.05 25.56 4.62
C ASP A 389 0.05 25.74 3.47
N ARG A 390 0.20 26.85 2.72
CA ARG A 390 -0.66 27.20 1.59
C ARG A 390 -0.56 26.22 0.42
N ASP A 391 0.57 25.54 0.29
CA ASP A 391 0.86 24.65 -0.84
C ASP A 391 0.50 23.19 -0.50
N ASN A 392 -0.34 22.99 0.54
CA ASN A 392 -0.75 21.70 1.09
C ASN A 392 0.42 20.86 1.62
N GLY A 393 1.57 21.47 1.91
CA GLY A 393 2.60 20.86 2.73
C GLY A 393 2.14 20.82 4.18
N ALA A 394 2.31 19.71 4.88
CA ALA A 394 2.03 19.63 6.31
C ALA A 394 3.26 19.19 7.09
N ARG A 395 3.44 19.65 8.32
CA ARG A 395 4.46 19.11 9.22
C ARG A 395 3.80 18.67 10.51
N CYS A 396 3.74 17.37 10.74
CA CYS A 396 3.14 16.77 11.93
C CYS A 396 4.20 16.42 12.97
N ARG A 397 3.87 16.58 14.24
CA ARG A 397 4.67 16.10 15.37
C ARG A 397 3.75 15.31 16.28
N PHE A 398 4.13 14.07 16.55
CA PHE A 398 3.46 13.20 17.51
C PHE A 398 4.34 13.18 18.75
N THR A 399 3.77 13.48 19.91
CA THR A 399 4.48 13.49 21.18
C THR A 399 3.79 12.50 22.11
N PRO A 400 4.47 11.45 22.57
CA PRO A 400 3.90 10.49 23.52
C PRO A 400 3.36 11.21 24.75
N VAL A 401 2.17 10.84 25.20
CA VAL A 401 1.67 11.29 26.51
C VAL A 401 2.33 10.39 27.54
N ALA A 402 3.23 10.94 28.35
CA ALA A 402 3.92 10.20 29.40
C ALA A 402 2.88 9.54 30.33
N SER A 403 2.68 8.23 30.20
CA SER A 403 1.90 7.46 31.17
C SER A 403 2.86 6.87 32.19
N SER A 404 2.49 6.96 33.47
CA SER A 404 3.30 6.50 34.59
C SER A 404 3.29 4.98 34.78
N ASP A 405 2.71 4.20 33.86
CA ASP A 405 2.37 2.78 34.09
C ASP A 405 2.71 1.82 32.94
N ILE A 406 3.70 2.14 32.10
CA ILE A 406 4.22 1.18 31.10
C ILE A 406 5.63 0.76 31.53
N SER A 407 5.72 -0.34 32.28
CA SER A 407 6.98 -0.94 32.75
C SER A 407 7.62 -1.91 31.74
N ARG A 408 7.39 -1.69 30.43
CA ARG A 408 8.00 -2.41 29.29
C ARG A 408 8.41 -1.36 28.24
N PRO A 409 9.34 -1.64 27.31
CA PRO A 409 9.86 -0.62 26.39
C PRO A 409 8.70 -0.06 25.55
N SER A 410 8.17 1.06 26.01
CA SER A 410 7.12 1.83 25.37
C SER A 410 7.67 2.38 24.07
N VAL A 411 6.81 2.40 23.06
CA VAL A 411 7.07 3.03 21.78
C VAL A 411 7.11 4.55 22.01
N ASP A 412 8.28 5.06 22.38
CA ASP A 412 8.58 6.49 22.33
C ASP A 412 8.73 6.87 20.85
N ILE A 413 7.74 7.57 20.31
CA ILE A 413 7.83 8.19 18.99
C ILE A 413 7.95 9.71 19.19
N PRO A 414 9.12 10.27 19.53
CA PRO A 414 9.41 11.61 19.05
C PRO A 414 9.55 11.46 17.53
N SER A 415 8.68 12.08 16.74
CA SER A 415 8.88 12.15 15.28
C SER A 415 8.52 13.54 14.77
N ASP A 416 9.36 14.05 13.87
CA ASP A 416 9.01 15.12 12.97
C ASP A 416 8.56 14.46 11.67
N ILE A 417 7.28 14.65 11.33
CA ILE A 417 6.66 14.14 10.11
C ILE A 417 6.50 15.28 9.12
N VAL A 418 6.88 15.05 7.87
CA VAL A 418 6.61 15.96 6.76
C VAL A 418 5.57 15.32 5.85
N ALA A 419 4.60 16.11 5.42
CA ALA A 419 3.46 15.69 4.64
C ALA A 419 3.22 16.53 3.39
N LEU A 420 2.68 15.90 2.34
CA LEU A 420 2.35 16.52 1.05
C LEU A 420 0.93 16.10 0.65
N GLY A 421 0.02 17.06 0.50
CA GLY A 421 -1.44 16.85 0.43
C GLY A 421 -2.09 16.75 -0.95
N GLY A 422 -3.17 15.95 -1.03
CA GLY A 422 -4.24 16.01 -2.04
C GLY A 422 -5.60 15.66 -1.41
N GLY A 423 -6.69 16.33 -1.78
CA GLY A 423 -7.98 16.31 -1.05
C GLY A 423 -8.75 14.96 -0.97
N PHE A 424 -9.86 14.84 -0.21
CA PHE A 424 -10.95 13.86 -0.44
C PHE A 424 -12.22 14.24 0.32
N SER A 425 -13.39 13.68 -0.06
CA SER A 425 -14.68 13.90 0.62
C SER A 425 -15.50 12.61 0.66
N LEU A 426 -16.19 12.37 1.77
CA LEU A 426 -17.24 11.36 1.91
C LEU A 426 -18.60 11.97 1.56
N VAL A 427 -19.47 11.19 0.91
CA VAL A 427 -20.86 11.57 0.64
C VAL A 427 -21.81 10.52 1.21
N GLY A 428 -22.56 10.93 2.24
CA GLY A 428 -23.98 10.63 2.48
C GLY A 428 -24.47 9.17 2.47
N ALA A 429 -24.77 8.65 3.65
CA ALA A 429 -25.52 7.42 3.85
C ALA A 429 -26.93 7.47 3.23
N GLY A 430 -27.17 6.65 2.19
CA GLY A 430 -28.49 6.34 1.67
C GLY A 430 -29.20 5.29 2.53
N ALA A 431 -30.45 5.58 2.93
CA ALA A 431 -31.26 4.71 3.79
C ALA A 431 -31.69 3.41 3.09
N ILE A 432 -31.54 2.27 3.77
CA ILE A 432 -32.07 0.96 3.36
C ILE A 432 -33.48 0.77 3.98
N PRO A 433 -34.53 0.41 3.21
CA PRO A 433 -35.84 0.08 3.77
C PRO A 433 -35.80 -1.24 4.55
N GLY A 434 -36.36 -1.24 5.76
CA GLY A 434 -36.34 -2.37 6.69
C GLY A 434 -37.09 -3.60 6.18
N GLY A 435 -36.49 -4.77 6.40
CA GLY A 435 -37.12 -6.06 6.09
C GLY A 435 -36.21 -7.25 6.30
N LEU A 436 -35.72 -7.49 7.52
CA LEU A 436 -35.15 -8.78 7.92
C LEU A 436 -35.63 -9.12 9.33
N GLU A 437 -36.74 -9.84 9.42
CA GLU A 437 -37.17 -10.52 10.65
C GLU A 437 -36.65 -11.97 10.65
N GLY A 438 -35.97 -12.38 11.72
CA GLY A 438 -35.79 -13.79 12.09
C GLY A 438 -34.52 -14.50 11.61
N LEU A 439 -33.38 -14.22 12.24
CA LEU A 439 -32.17 -15.05 12.10
C LEU A 439 -31.96 -15.87 13.40
N ASP A 440 -32.33 -17.14 13.37
CA ASP A 440 -32.14 -18.08 14.51
C ASP A 440 -30.73 -18.70 14.44
N VAL A 441 -29.79 -18.09 15.15
CA VAL A 441 -28.36 -18.48 15.17
C VAL A 441 -28.13 -19.82 15.88
N SER A 442 -29.09 -20.29 16.70
CA SER A 442 -28.94 -21.54 17.48
C SER A 442 -28.88 -22.80 16.60
N ARG A 443 -29.43 -22.74 15.38
CA ARG A 443 -29.40 -23.85 14.41
C ARG A 443 -28.16 -23.86 13.51
N PHE A 444 -27.37 -22.80 13.51
CA PHE A 444 -26.24 -22.63 12.60
C PHE A 444 -25.05 -23.56 12.93
N PHE A 445 -24.95 -24.05 14.17
CA PHE A 445 -23.78 -24.77 14.69
C PHE A 445 -23.98 -26.29 14.89
N ARG A 446 -25.09 -26.88 14.44
CA ARG A 446 -25.41 -28.28 14.78
C ARG A 446 -24.66 -29.36 14.00
N ASP A 447 -24.09 -29.06 12.83
CA ASP A 447 -23.44 -30.08 11.97
C ASP A 447 -22.05 -29.65 11.50
N ILE A 448 -21.06 -29.75 12.40
CA ILE A 448 -19.63 -29.80 12.00
C ILE A 448 -19.28 -31.27 11.79
N THR A 449 -19.06 -31.69 10.54
CA THR A 449 -18.61 -33.05 10.20
C THR A 449 -17.33 -32.97 9.37
N GLY A 450 -16.32 -33.75 9.74
CA GLY A 450 -15.01 -33.79 9.06
C GLY A 450 -13.80 -34.06 9.95
N ILE A 451 -13.98 -34.18 11.26
CA ILE A 451 -12.89 -34.40 12.24
C ILE A 451 -13.31 -35.61 13.08
N GLY A 452 -12.40 -36.57 13.29
CA GLY A 452 -12.64 -37.72 14.16
C GLY A 452 -13.11 -37.29 15.56
N ASP A 453 -14.08 -38.01 16.10
CA ASP A 453 -14.73 -37.92 17.42
C ASP A 453 -14.88 -36.52 18.08
N SER A 454 -16.12 -36.03 18.07
CA SER A 454 -16.79 -35.24 19.14
C SER A 454 -16.27 -33.82 19.46
N ALA A 455 -16.36 -32.87 18.52
CA ALA A 455 -16.33 -31.46 18.89
C ALA A 455 -17.71 -31.02 19.45
N ILE A 456 -17.79 -30.73 20.76
CA ILE A 456 -18.99 -30.14 21.37
C ILE A 456 -18.86 -28.62 21.30
N VAL A 457 -19.70 -27.99 20.47
CA VAL A 457 -19.82 -26.53 20.42
C VAL A 457 -20.91 -26.10 21.39
N SER A 458 -20.52 -25.42 22.47
CA SER A 458 -21.44 -24.81 23.43
C SER A 458 -21.64 -23.35 23.06
N THR A 459 -22.81 -22.99 22.52
CA THR A 459 -23.25 -21.59 22.42
C THR A 459 -24.24 -21.31 23.54
N GLY A 460 -24.08 -20.18 24.25
CA GLY A 460 -25.07 -19.74 25.23
C GLY A 460 -26.43 -19.53 24.57
N ALA A 461 -27.50 -20.09 25.14
CA ALA A 461 -28.84 -19.99 24.57
C ALA A 461 -29.35 -18.53 24.54
N ALA A 462 -29.72 -18.03 23.36
CA ALA A 462 -30.45 -16.76 23.23
C ALA A 462 -31.91 -16.95 23.68
N ARG A 463 -32.37 -16.17 24.65
CA ARG A 463 -33.80 -16.13 25.01
C ARG A 463 -34.52 -15.18 24.07
N SER A 464 -35.69 -15.59 23.55
CA SER A 464 -36.59 -14.71 22.81
C SER A 464 -37.19 -13.67 23.77
N GLY A 465 -36.59 -12.48 23.84
CA GLY A 465 -37.07 -11.42 24.71
C GLY A 465 -36.23 -10.14 24.75
N ASP A 466 -34.99 -10.17 24.27
CA ASP A 466 -34.16 -8.97 24.28
C ASP A 466 -34.61 -8.00 23.17
N GLN A 467 -35.00 -6.79 23.57
CA GLN A 467 -35.60 -5.78 22.72
C GLN A 467 -34.57 -5.20 21.73
N TYR A 468 -34.71 -5.53 20.44
CA TYR A 468 -33.76 -5.15 19.38
C TYR A 468 -34.01 -3.79 18.71
N LEU A 469 -34.70 -2.84 19.35
CA LEU A 469 -35.01 -1.54 18.73
C LEU A 469 -35.02 -0.37 19.73
N SER A 470 -33.92 -0.12 20.44
CA SER A 470 -33.68 1.24 20.95
C SER A 470 -32.88 2.06 19.92
N PRO A 471 -33.22 3.35 19.70
CA PRO A 471 -32.55 4.19 18.70
C PRO A 471 -31.05 4.47 18.93
N GLU A 472 -30.49 4.05 20.06
CA GLU A 472 -29.14 4.42 20.51
C GLU A 472 -28.02 3.51 19.98
N LEU A 473 -28.33 2.39 19.32
CA LEU A 473 -27.32 1.41 18.85
C LEU A 473 -27.10 1.35 17.33
N ARG A 474 -27.57 2.34 16.56
CA ARG A 474 -27.39 2.39 15.09
C ARG A 474 -25.94 2.60 14.62
N GLY A 475 -24.98 2.78 15.52
CA GLY A 475 -23.57 3.04 15.17
C GLY A 475 -22.64 1.82 15.14
N GLN A 476 -23.08 0.61 15.52
CA GLN A 476 -22.19 -0.55 15.62
C GLN A 476 -22.83 -1.80 15.00
N GLY A 477 -22.88 -1.87 13.67
CA GLY A 477 -23.51 -2.95 12.90
C GLY A 477 -22.85 -4.33 12.99
N ALA A 478 -22.01 -4.59 14.00
CA ALA A 478 -21.36 -5.88 14.20
C ALA A 478 -22.00 -6.64 15.39
N ILE A 479 -22.58 -7.81 15.13
CA ILE A 479 -23.04 -8.70 16.21
C ILE A 479 -21.87 -9.56 16.64
N ALA A 480 -21.27 -9.30 17.81
CA ALA A 480 -20.24 -10.15 18.38
C ALA A 480 -20.86 -11.27 19.24
N ARG A 481 -20.36 -12.51 19.07
CA ARG A 481 -20.74 -13.67 19.88
C ARG A 481 -19.52 -14.48 20.27
N ASP A 482 -19.42 -14.76 21.57
CA ASP A 482 -18.40 -15.62 22.15
C ASP A 482 -18.56 -17.03 21.58
N ILE A 483 -17.45 -17.60 21.14
CA ILE A 483 -17.34 -19.00 20.74
C ILE A 483 -16.39 -19.72 21.69
N SER A 484 -16.72 -20.97 22.00
CA SER A 484 -15.83 -21.89 22.70
C SER A 484 -15.98 -23.27 22.07
N PHE A 485 -14.87 -23.85 21.62
CA PHE A 485 -14.83 -25.21 21.09
C PHE A 485 -13.55 -25.91 21.51
N THR A 486 -13.62 -27.22 21.67
CA THR A 486 -12.46 -28.05 22.02
C THR A 486 -11.95 -28.77 20.78
N PHE A 487 -10.65 -28.68 20.51
CA PHE A 487 -9.97 -29.34 19.40
C PHE A 487 -8.69 -30.01 19.91
N GLU A 488 -8.57 -31.33 19.72
CA GLU A 488 -7.41 -32.15 20.14
C GLU A 488 -6.94 -31.90 21.59
N GLY A 489 -7.88 -31.78 22.54
CA GLY A 489 -7.56 -31.51 23.96
C GLY A 489 -7.24 -30.04 24.28
N CYS A 490 -7.38 -29.14 23.30
CA CYS A 490 -7.29 -27.69 23.48
C CYS A 490 -8.67 -27.04 23.44
N THR A 491 -9.05 -26.33 24.50
CA THR A 491 -10.23 -25.46 24.51
C THR A 491 -9.85 -24.10 23.93
N ILE A 492 -10.45 -23.75 22.80
CA ILE A 492 -10.25 -22.49 22.10
C ILE A 492 -11.47 -21.61 22.37
N THR A 493 -11.23 -20.42 22.91
CA THR A 493 -12.26 -19.39 23.10
C THR A 493 -11.98 -18.18 22.22
N GLY A 494 -13.04 -17.54 21.73
CA GLY A 494 -12.94 -16.39 20.83
C GLY A 494 -14.27 -15.67 20.69
N TYR A 495 -14.35 -14.76 19.72
CA TYR A 495 -15.58 -14.07 19.36
C TYR A 495 -15.72 -14.08 17.83
N ILE A 496 -16.93 -14.30 17.34
CA ILE A 496 -17.31 -14.13 15.93
C ILE A 496 -18.12 -12.86 15.82
N TYR A 497 -17.80 -12.00 14.86
CA TYR A 497 -18.58 -10.83 14.50
C TYR A 497 -19.24 -11.00 13.13
N PHE A 498 -20.52 -10.65 13.07
CA PHE A 498 -21.29 -10.61 11.82
C PHE A 498 -21.51 -9.16 11.42
N PHE A 499 -21.15 -8.80 10.20
CA PHE A 499 -21.43 -7.47 9.66
C PHE A 499 -22.20 -7.57 8.34
N PRO A 500 -23.16 -6.67 8.10
CA PRO A 500 -23.79 -6.56 6.80
C PRO A 500 -22.74 -6.10 5.78
N ALA A 501 -22.73 -6.74 4.63
CA ALA A 501 -21.88 -6.41 3.50
C ALA A 501 -22.73 -6.43 2.22
N THR A 502 -22.16 -6.01 1.10
CA THR A 502 -22.85 -6.00 -0.19
C THR A 502 -21.86 -6.39 -1.27
N LYS A 503 -22.26 -7.31 -2.17
CA LYS A 503 -21.44 -7.68 -3.34
C LYS A 503 -21.31 -6.48 -4.31
N PRO A 504 -20.34 -6.51 -5.24
CA PRO A 504 -20.22 -5.49 -6.29
C PRO A 504 -21.48 -5.30 -7.14
N ASP A 505 -22.38 -6.29 -7.19
CA ASP A 505 -23.65 -6.24 -7.91
C ASP A 505 -24.83 -5.67 -7.09
N GLY A 506 -24.59 -5.23 -5.85
CA GLY A 506 -25.62 -4.69 -4.95
C GLY A 506 -26.36 -5.74 -4.11
N THR A 507 -26.02 -7.03 -4.22
CA THR A 507 -26.67 -8.09 -3.43
C THR A 507 -26.24 -8.01 -1.95
N PRO A 508 -27.17 -7.92 -0.98
CA PRO A 508 -26.81 -7.92 0.43
C PRO A 508 -26.22 -9.27 0.82
N MET A 509 -25.16 -9.24 1.62
CA MET A 509 -24.54 -10.43 2.19
C MET A 509 -24.22 -10.19 3.67
N VAL A 510 -23.96 -11.26 4.41
CA VAL A 510 -23.44 -11.17 5.78
C VAL A 510 -22.01 -11.66 5.72
N ALA A 511 -21.07 -10.78 6.01
CA ALA A 511 -19.68 -11.15 6.20
C ALA A 511 -19.47 -11.55 7.66
N VAL A 512 -18.66 -12.59 7.85
CA VAL A 512 -18.37 -13.17 9.16
C VAL A 512 -16.88 -13.04 9.36
N GLY A 513 -16.46 -12.44 10.46
CA GLY A 513 -15.09 -12.47 10.92
C GLY A 513 -15.02 -13.05 12.32
N GLY A 514 -13.84 -13.49 12.75
CA GLY A 514 -13.65 -14.02 14.09
C GLY A 514 -12.28 -13.71 14.62
N ARG A 515 -12.16 -13.70 15.95
CA ARG A 515 -10.90 -13.59 16.68
C ARG A 515 -10.87 -14.66 17.76
N ILE A 516 -9.78 -15.41 17.83
CA ILE A 516 -9.51 -16.29 18.96
C ILE A 516 -8.90 -15.43 20.08
N SER A 517 -9.48 -15.48 21.27
CA SER A 517 -9.03 -14.74 22.44
C SER A 517 -8.16 -15.56 23.37
N ALA A 518 -8.33 -16.89 23.41
CA ALA A 518 -7.46 -17.77 24.16
C ALA A 518 -7.51 -19.21 23.62
N ALA A 519 -6.44 -19.96 23.86
CA ALA A 519 -6.41 -21.41 23.72
C ALA A 519 -5.79 -22.02 24.98
N SER A 520 -6.47 -23.02 25.57
CA SER A 520 -6.02 -23.73 26.76
C SER A 520 -5.94 -25.22 26.46
N CYS A 521 -4.74 -25.78 26.39
CA CYS A 521 -4.50 -27.19 26.08
C CYS A 521 -4.20 -28.01 27.32
N GLU A 522 -4.64 -29.27 27.33
CA GLU A 522 -4.15 -30.27 28.28
C GLU A 522 -2.65 -30.51 28.08
N GLU A 523 -1.93 -30.75 29.17
CA GLU A 523 -0.48 -30.90 29.20
C GLU A 523 -0.05 -32.09 28.31
N GLY A 524 0.59 -31.80 27.16
CA GLY A 524 1.02 -32.79 26.16
C GLY A 524 0.40 -32.65 24.77
N ALA A 525 -0.68 -31.87 24.60
CA ALA A 525 -1.36 -31.69 23.31
C ALA A 525 -0.71 -30.61 22.39
N ALA A 526 0.06 -29.68 22.96
CA ALA A 526 0.50 -28.46 22.25
C ALA A 526 1.54 -28.67 21.13
N GLY A 527 2.16 -29.85 21.04
CA GLY A 527 3.29 -30.09 20.13
C GLY A 527 2.93 -30.44 18.68
N ALA A 528 1.75 -31.02 18.44
CA ALA A 528 1.38 -31.56 17.12
C ALA A 528 0.17 -30.86 16.45
N ALA A 529 -0.70 -30.23 17.23
CA ALA A 529 -2.00 -29.73 16.75
C ALA A 529 -1.95 -28.39 15.97
N PHE A 530 -0.80 -27.71 15.92
CA PHE A 530 -0.70 -26.35 15.35
C PHE A 530 0.20 -26.22 14.12
N TRP A 531 0.81 -27.32 13.66
CA TRP A 531 1.72 -27.33 12.52
C TRP A 531 1.12 -28.14 11.36
N GLY A 532 0.09 -27.59 10.73
CA GLY A 532 -0.56 -28.17 9.54
C GLY A 532 -1.53 -27.18 8.88
N ASP A 533 -1.79 -27.38 7.58
CA ASP A 533 -2.89 -26.71 6.88
C ASP A 533 -4.20 -27.43 7.24
N TYR A 534 -5.09 -26.77 7.97
CA TYR A 534 -6.39 -27.33 8.36
C TYR A 534 -7.51 -26.71 7.53
N GLN A 535 -8.35 -27.57 6.94
CA GLN A 535 -9.61 -27.15 6.31
C GLN A 535 -10.76 -27.29 7.31
N PHE A 536 -11.42 -26.18 7.61
CA PHE A 536 -12.66 -26.17 8.40
C PHE A 536 -13.85 -26.07 7.43
N THR A 537 -14.75 -27.04 7.49
CA THR A 537 -16.02 -27.00 6.75
C THR A 537 -17.16 -26.74 7.74
N MET A 538 -17.78 -25.56 7.68
CA MET A 538 -19.01 -25.26 8.42
C MET A 538 -20.22 -25.52 7.51
N ARG A 539 -21.19 -26.32 7.94
CA ARG A 539 -22.46 -26.51 7.23
C ARG A 539 -23.59 -25.92 8.07
N GLY A 540 -24.27 -24.91 7.52
CA GLY A 540 -25.41 -24.28 8.17
C GLY A 540 -26.50 -23.95 7.16
N HIS A 541 -27.76 -24.08 7.58
CA HIS A 541 -28.90 -23.57 6.81
C HIS A 541 -29.09 -22.10 7.14
N VAL A 542 -28.71 -21.20 6.21
CA VAL A 542 -29.22 -19.82 6.24
C VAL A 542 -30.65 -19.87 5.71
N LEU A 543 -31.61 -19.27 6.42
CA LEU A 543 -33.00 -19.23 5.96
C LEU A 543 -33.14 -18.24 4.80
N GLN A 544 -32.63 -18.62 3.63
CA GLN A 544 -33.00 -18.09 2.32
C GLN A 544 -32.83 -19.20 1.26
N ILE A 545 -33.91 -19.97 1.06
CA ILE A 545 -34.35 -20.81 -0.08
C ILE A 545 -33.35 -21.72 -0.87
N SER A 546 -32.05 -21.78 -0.59
CA SER A 546 -31.16 -22.74 -1.27
C SER A 546 -29.95 -23.20 -0.46
N SER A 547 -29.56 -24.47 -0.64
CA SER A 547 -28.37 -25.07 -0.05
C SER A 547 -27.08 -24.56 -0.72
N GLY A 548 -26.14 -24.04 0.05
CA GLY A 548 -24.77 -23.74 -0.38
C GLY A 548 -23.76 -24.53 0.44
N VAL A 549 -22.60 -24.83 -0.15
CA VAL A 549 -21.45 -25.42 0.57
C VAL A 549 -20.46 -24.30 0.87
N PHE A 550 -19.98 -24.25 2.11
CA PHE A 550 -18.97 -23.30 2.55
C PHE A 550 -17.61 -24.01 2.62
N SER A 551 -16.55 -23.36 2.15
CA SER A 551 -15.18 -23.89 2.26
C SER A 551 -14.25 -22.77 2.68
N ALA A 552 -13.49 -23.00 3.74
CA ALA A 552 -12.55 -22.02 4.29
C ALA A 552 -11.13 -22.61 4.30
N TYR A 553 -10.15 -21.73 4.06
CA TYR A 553 -8.72 -22.01 4.19
C TYR A 553 -8.16 -21.14 5.30
N THR A 554 -7.49 -21.75 6.28
CA THR A 554 -6.84 -21.04 7.39
C THR A 554 -5.33 -21.27 7.31
N HIS A 555 -4.54 -20.19 7.41
CA HIS A 555 -3.11 -20.30 7.66
C HIS A 555 -2.79 -19.86 9.09
N THR A 556 -2.03 -20.69 9.80
CA THR A 556 -1.70 -20.49 11.21
C THR A 556 -0.23 -20.12 11.34
N TYR A 557 0.08 -19.06 12.09
CA TYR A 557 1.46 -18.71 12.48
C TYR A 557 1.55 -18.69 14.01
N SER A 558 2.67 -19.18 14.55
CA SER A 558 2.92 -19.26 16.00
C SER A 558 4.33 -18.80 16.33
N ASN A 559 4.48 -18.04 17.42
CA ASN A 559 5.72 -17.96 18.18
C ASN A 559 5.44 -18.29 19.66
N ALA A 560 6.50 -18.54 20.44
CA ALA A 560 6.42 -19.12 21.78
C ALA A 560 5.76 -18.24 22.88
N ALA A 561 5.27 -17.04 22.55
CA ALA A 561 4.70 -16.11 23.53
C ALA A 561 3.27 -15.65 23.22
N ASP A 562 2.80 -15.70 21.96
CA ASP A 562 1.42 -15.35 21.60
C ASP A 562 0.98 -16.07 20.32
N VAL A 563 -0.25 -16.60 20.32
CA VAL A 563 -0.87 -17.29 19.17
C VAL A 563 -1.96 -16.40 18.60
N GLY A 564 -1.66 -15.73 17.48
CA GLY A 564 -2.64 -15.02 16.67
C GLY A 564 -3.00 -15.81 15.41
N ILE A 565 -4.28 -16.13 15.23
CA ILE A 565 -4.80 -16.79 14.02
C ILE A 565 -5.66 -15.79 13.25
N PHE A 566 -5.32 -15.57 11.97
CA PHE A 566 -6.15 -14.80 11.04
C PHE A 566 -6.78 -15.75 10.02
N THR A 567 -8.12 -15.78 9.99
CA THR A 567 -8.89 -16.53 8.98
C THR A 567 -9.79 -15.56 8.23
N SER A 568 -9.72 -15.57 6.90
CA SER A 568 -10.67 -14.87 6.05
C SER A 568 -11.66 -15.87 5.45
N PHE A 569 -12.92 -15.46 5.33
CA PHE A 569 -13.99 -16.30 4.82
C PHE A 569 -14.56 -15.69 3.55
N GLY A 570 -14.58 -16.46 2.46
CA GLY A 570 -15.23 -16.10 1.21
C GLY A 570 -16.50 -16.92 1.00
N LEU A 571 -17.64 -16.26 0.78
CA LEU A 571 -18.86 -16.91 0.32
C LEU A 571 -18.82 -17.02 -1.20
N SER A 572 -18.60 -18.22 -1.75
CA SER A 572 -18.96 -18.51 -3.14
C SER A 572 -20.23 -19.37 -3.15
N THR A 573 -21.32 -18.82 -3.69
CA THR A 573 -22.37 -19.66 -4.27
C THR A 573 -21.89 -20.12 -5.65
N PRO A 574 -22.38 -21.25 -6.19
CA PRO A 574 -22.43 -21.41 -7.63
C PRO A 574 -23.13 -20.21 -8.30
#